data_AF-A0A376EPP4-F1
#
_entry.id   AF-A0A376EPP4-F1
#
_cell.length_a   1.000
_cell.length_b   1.000
_cell.length_c   1.000
_cell.angle_alpha   90.00
_cell.angle_beta   90.00
_cell.angle_gamma   90.00
#
_symmetry.space_group_name_H-M   'P 1'
#
loop_
_entity.id
_entity.type
_entity.pdbx_description
1 polymer ?
#
loop_
_entity_poly.entity_id
_entity_poly.type
_entity_poly.pdbx_seq_one_letter_code
_entity_poly.pdbx_strand_id
1 'polypeptide(L)'
;MTAVPTGYITIPEYYVVPQYQYRVIEEMKRNKIQMTILKKDSTALVESYKIKDFKTVKNPYEGHYLHYDTTVETAKRNITFSAGDYIIPTQQPGVKYIIETLEPEASDSFFNWNLFDGILAQKEYYSAYIFEDTASELLKTDKKLKEAFEARKSSDKKFADDGTAQLDWIYRNSPYFEEKTFRQYPIYRIL
;
A
#
# COMPACT_ATOMS: atom_id res chain seq x y z
N MET A 1 -18.45 -20.00 -21.46
CA MET A 1 -17.56 -19.88 -20.30
C MET A 1 -18.28 -19.05 -19.26
N THR A 2 -18.61 -19.60 -18.11
CA THR A 2 -19.14 -18.85 -16.95
C THR A 2 -17.96 -18.21 -16.24
N ALA A 3 -17.99 -16.89 -16.04
CA ALA A 3 -16.97 -16.21 -15.25
C ALA A 3 -17.01 -16.72 -13.80
N VAL A 4 -15.85 -17.06 -13.24
CA VAL A 4 -15.70 -17.48 -11.84
C VAL A 4 -15.10 -16.30 -11.08
N PRO A 5 -15.68 -15.90 -9.93
CA PRO A 5 -15.12 -14.82 -9.13
C PRO A 5 -13.74 -15.22 -8.60
N THR A 6 -12.78 -14.30 -8.74
CA THR A 6 -11.39 -14.49 -8.28
C THR A 6 -11.13 -13.92 -6.88
N GLY A 7 -12.07 -13.13 -6.35
CA GLY A 7 -11.95 -12.49 -5.04
C GLY A 7 -13.27 -11.92 -4.54
N TYR A 8 -13.28 -11.54 -3.27
CA TYR A 8 -14.40 -10.90 -2.59
C TYR A 8 -13.89 -9.75 -1.74
N ILE A 9 -14.71 -8.70 -1.61
CA ILE A 9 -14.40 -7.56 -0.75
C ILE A 9 -15.60 -7.25 0.15
N THR A 10 -15.32 -6.85 1.38
CA THR A 10 -16.32 -6.25 2.26
C THR A 10 -16.50 -4.79 1.86
N ILE A 11 -17.72 -4.39 1.52
CA ILE A 11 -18.03 -3.00 1.19
C ILE A 11 -17.91 -2.18 2.49
N PRO A 12 -16.99 -1.19 2.59
CA PRO A 12 -16.88 -0.34 3.77
C PRO A 12 -18.07 0.63 3.84
N GLU A 13 -18.34 1.25 4.98
CA GLU A 13 -19.31 2.36 5.06
C GLU A 13 -18.80 3.60 4.30
N TYR A 14 -17.51 3.89 4.41
CA TYR A 14 -16.88 5.04 3.75
C TYR A 14 -15.47 4.74 3.24
N TYR A 15 -15.08 5.45 2.17
CA TYR A 15 -13.68 5.66 1.83
C TYR A 15 -13.25 7.07 2.26
N VAL A 16 -11.99 7.21 2.67
CA VAL A 16 -11.35 8.51 2.90
C VAL A 16 -10.23 8.71 1.88
N VAL A 17 -10.34 9.80 1.12
CA VAL A 17 -9.41 10.19 0.05
C VAL A 17 -8.73 11.50 0.45
N PRO A 18 -7.43 11.51 0.74
CA PRO A 18 -6.72 12.73 1.08
C PRO A 18 -6.74 13.75 -0.06
N GLN A 19 -6.79 15.04 0.26
CA GLN A 19 -6.93 16.12 -0.72
C GLN A 19 -5.78 16.18 -1.75
N TYR A 20 -4.60 15.68 -1.39
CA TYR A 20 -3.46 15.61 -2.31
C TYR A 20 -3.62 14.54 -3.40
N GLN A 21 -4.59 13.63 -3.29
CA GLN A 21 -4.97 12.68 -4.34
C GLN A 21 -5.92 13.30 -5.36
N TYR A 22 -5.54 14.46 -5.91
CA TYR A 22 -6.39 15.28 -6.77
C TYR A 22 -6.92 14.52 -8.00
N ARG A 23 -6.10 13.65 -8.62
CA ARG A 23 -6.51 12.82 -9.77
C ARG A 23 -7.68 11.89 -9.43
N VAL A 24 -7.64 11.26 -8.25
CA VAL A 24 -8.73 10.40 -7.75
C VAL A 24 -10.00 11.24 -7.55
N ILE A 25 -9.86 12.41 -6.92
CA ILE A 25 -10.98 13.32 -6.65
C ILE A 25 -11.61 13.82 -7.95
N GLU A 26 -10.81 14.13 -8.97
CA GLU A 26 -11.29 14.54 -10.29
C GLU A 26 -12.08 13.42 -10.98
N GLU A 27 -11.60 12.18 -10.93
CA GLU A 27 -12.31 11.03 -11.49
C GLU A 27 -13.63 10.72 -10.75
N MET A 28 -13.64 10.85 -9.42
CA MET A 28 -14.87 10.76 -8.63
C MET A 28 -15.89 11.84 -9.04
N LYS A 29 -15.45 13.09 -9.25
CA LYS A 29 -16.32 14.18 -9.75
C LYS A 29 -16.84 13.90 -11.16
N ARG A 30 -15.97 13.44 -12.08
CA ARG A 30 -16.34 13.08 -13.46
C ARG A 30 -17.44 12.03 -13.49
N ASN A 31 -17.37 11.07 -12.57
CA ASN A 31 -18.34 9.98 -12.43
C ASN A 31 -19.50 10.31 -11.49
N LYS A 32 -19.66 11.59 -11.10
CA LYS A 32 -20.76 12.10 -10.26
C LYS A 32 -20.89 11.39 -8.92
N ILE A 33 -19.77 10.95 -8.36
CA ILE A 33 -19.71 10.33 -7.03
C ILE A 33 -19.92 11.40 -5.97
N GLN A 34 -20.83 11.13 -5.05
CA GLN A 34 -21.10 11.98 -3.90
C GLN A 34 -19.93 11.88 -2.94
N MET A 35 -19.41 13.04 -2.52
CA MET A 35 -18.30 13.15 -1.59
C MET A 35 -18.54 14.32 -0.64
N THR A 36 -18.06 14.22 0.60
CA THR A 36 -18.13 15.28 1.61
C THR A 36 -16.72 15.68 2.02
N ILE A 37 -16.46 16.98 2.08
CA ILE A 37 -15.17 17.51 2.53
C ILE A 37 -15.14 17.58 4.05
N LEU A 38 -14.07 17.07 4.66
CA LEU A 38 -13.80 17.25 6.07
C LEU A 38 -13.56 18.73 6.40
N LYS A 39 -14.33 19.26 7.34
CA LYS A 39 -14.26 20.69 7.73
C LYS A 39 -13.19 20.98 8.78
N LYS A 40 -12.68 19.94 9.43
CA LYS A 40 -11.66 20.01 10.48
C LYS A 40 -10.90 18.70 10.53
N ASP A 41 -9.70 18.77 11.07
CA ASP A 41 -8.90 17.58 11.33
C ASP A 41 -9.69 16.60 12.21
N SER A 42 -9.68 15.33 11.81
CA SER A 42 -10.51 14.30 12.42
C SER A 42 -9.75 12.98 12.45
N THR A 43 -9.80 12.28 13.58
CA THR A 43 -9.19 10.95 13.71
C THR A 43 -10.27 9.88 13.57
N ALA A 44 -9.98 8.85 12.78
CA ALA A 44 -10.85 7.68 12.66
C ALA A 44 -10.04 6.39 12.72
N LEU A 45 -10.67 5.32 13.23
CA LEU A 45 -10.18 3.96 13.06
C LEU A 45 -10.50 3.51 11.64
N VAL A 46 -9.47 3.17 10.87
CA VAL A 46 -9.60 2.78 9.47
C VAL A 46 -8.92 1.45 9.20
N GLU A 47 -9.38 0.76 8.16
CA GLU A 47 -8.57 -0.22 7.44
C GLU A 47 -7.71 0.50 6.39
N SER A 48 -6.43 0.16 6.39
CA SER A 48 -5.42 0.70 5.47
C SER A 48 -4.75 -0.46 4.73
N TYR A 49 -4.40 -0.22 3.48
CA TYR A 49 -3.67 -1.19 2.67
C TYR A 49 -2.21 -0.80 2.51
N LYS A 50 -1.35 -1.81 2.51
CA LYS A 50 0.01 -1.73 2.00
C LYS A 50 0.12 -2.66 0.80
N ILE A 51 0.62 -2.15 -0.33
CA ILE A 51 0.80 -2.99 -1.52
C ILE A 51 1.90 -4.00 -1.22
N LYS A 52 1.54 -5.29 -1.23
CA LYS A 52 2.44 -6.39 -0.92
C LYS A 52 3.25 -6.75 -2.16
N ASP A 53 2.56 -7.03 -3.26
CA ASP A 53 3.17 -7.39 -4.53
C ASP A 53 2.29 -6.96 -5.71
N PHE A 54 2.90 -6.79 -6.88
CA PHE A 54 2.25 -6.48 -8.15
C PHE A 54 3.25 -6.69 -9.30
N LYS A 55 2.74 -6.82 -10.52
CA LYS A 55 3.53 -6.85 -11.75
C LYS A 55 3.13 -5.68 -12.63
N THR A 56 4.03 -5.22 -13.49
CA THR A 56 3.77 -4.12 -14.43
C THR A 56 3.98 -4.58 -15.86
N VAL A 57 3.08 -4.20 -16.76
CA VAL A 57 3.24 -4.48 -18.20
C VAL A 57 4.47 -3.78 -18.77
N LYS A 58 5.08 -4.36 -19.82
CA LYS A 58 6.28 -3.79 -20.45
C LYS A 58 5.99 -2.64 -21.40
N ASN A 59 4.82 -2.65 -22.04
CA ASN A 59 4.41 -1.65 -23.02
C ASN A 59 3.20 -0.89 -22.48
N PRO A 60 3.12 0.43 -22.70
CA PRO A 60 2.00 1.21 -22.22
C PRO A 60 0.71 0.91 -22.99
N TYR A 61 -0.42 1.00 -22.31
CA TYR A 61 -1.76 0.96 -22.88
C TYR A 61 -2.45 2.29 -22.56
N GLU A 62 -2.92 3.02 -23.58
CA GLU A 62 -3.53 4.36 -23.43
C GLU A 62 -2.66 5.36 -22.63
N GLY A 63 -1.33 5.21 -22.67
CA GLY A 63 -0.39 6.05 -21.92
C GLY A 63 -0.12 5.58 -20.48
N HIS A 64 -0.70 4.45 -20.06
CA HIS A 64 -0.55 3.88 -18.73
C HIS A 64 0.29 2.60 -18.73
N TYR A 65 1.15 2.44 -17.74
CA TYR A 65 1.85 1.18 -17.46
C TYR A 65 1.06 0.41 -16.41
N LEU A 66 0.13 -0.42 -16.89
CA LEU A 66 -0.81 -1.10 -16.02
C LEU A 66 -0.12 -2.08 -15.06
N HIS A 67 -0.55 -2.04 -13.80
CA HIS A 67 -0.22 -3.07 -12.80
C HIS A 67 -1.27 -4.18 -12.81
N TYR A 68 -0.84 -5.39 -12.44
CA TYR A 68 -1.70 -6.58 -12.38
C TYR A 68 -1.14 -7.59 -11.36
N ASP A 69 -1.91 -8.63 -11.05
CA ASP A 69 -1.63 -9.58 -9.96
C ASP A 69 -1.33 -8.85 -8.63
N THR A 70 -1.99 -7.71 -8.42
CA THR A 70 -1.81 -6.88 -7.23
C THR A 70 -2.33 -7.60 -6.00
N THR A 71 -1.53 -7.60 -4.93
CA THR A 71 -1.91 -8.13 -3.62
C THR A 71 -1.63 -7.11 -2.53
N VAL A 72 -2.44 -7.12 -1.46
CA VAL A 72 -2.30 -6.18 -0.35
C VAL A 72 -2.17 -6.86 1.02
N GLU A 73 -1.57 -6.12 1.95
CA GLU A 73 -1.66 -6.38 3.39
C GLU A 73 -2.60 -5.36 4.02
N THR A 74 -3.53 -5.84 4.85
CA THR A 74 -4.53 -5.00 5.51
C THR A 74 -4.18 -4.81 6.99
N ALA A 75 -4.26 -3.57 7.47
CA ALA A 75 -4.08 -3.25 8.88
C ALA A 75 -5.10 -2.22 9.36
N LYS A 76 -5.60 -2.42 10.59
CA LYS A 76 -6.42 -1.43 11.29
C LYS A 76 -5.54 -0.40 12.00
N ARG A 77 -5.79 0.88 11.78
CA ARG A 77 -4.99 1.98 12.35
C ARG A 77 -5.86 3.18 12.68
N ASN A 78 -5.50 3.92 13.73
CA ASN A 78 -6.05 5.25 13.95
C ASN A 78 -5.25 6.25 13.09
N ILE A 79 -5.93 6.91 12.16
CA ILE A 79 -5.33 7.90 11.27
C ILE A 79 -6.03 9.24 11.50
N THR A 80 -5.23 10.30 11.62
CA THR A 80 -5.73 11.68 11.62
C THR A 80 -5.74 12.19 10.19
N PHE A 81 -6.93 12.54 9.72
CA PHE A 81 -7.19 13.18 8.44
C PHE A 81 -7.24 14.68 8.61
N SER A 82 -6.84 15.41 7.58
CA SER A 82 -6.80 16.87 7.60
C SER A 82 -8.11 17.48 7.13
N ALA A 83 -8.41 18.69 7.57
CA ALA A 83 -9.42 19.51 6.91
C ALA A 83 -9.12 19.63 5.40
N GLY A 84 -10.13 19.42 4.56
CA GLY A 84 -9.98 19.36 3.10
C GLY A 84 -9.98 17.94 2.52
N ASP A 85 -9.69 16.91 3.32
CA ASP A 85 -9.78 15.52 2.86
C ASP A 85 -11.25 15.11 2.57
N TYR A 86 -11.44 14.15 1.67
CA TYR A 86 -12.76 13.76 1.18
C TYR A 86 -13.23 12.45 1.82
N ILE A 87 -14.48 12.43 2.28
CA ILE A 87 -15.19 11.22 2.69
C ILE A 87 -16.18 10.84 1.57
N ILE A 88 -16.14 9.58 1.15
CA ILE A 88 -16.99 9.02 0.11
C ILE A 88 -17.87 7.93 0.74
N PRO A 89 -19.19 8.16 0.93
CA PRO A 89 -20.09 7.12 1.42
C PRO A 89 -20.26 6.04 0.36
N THR A 90 -20.35 4.77 0.74
CA THR A 90 -20.62 3.68 -0.23
C THR A 90 -22.11 3.49 -0.50
N GLN A 91 -22.99 3.99 0.36
CA GLN A 91 -24.44 3.92 0.20
C GLN A 91 -24.96 4.96 -0.82
N GLN A 92 -24.56 4.79 -2.08
CA GLN A 92 -24.95 5.63 -3.21
C GLN A 92 -24.96 4.83 -4.52
N PRO A 93 -25.67 5.29 -5.59
CA PRO A 93 -25.76 4.56 -6.86
C PRO A 93 -24.40 4.23 -7.51
N GLY A 94 -23.38 5.07 -7.28
CA GLY A 94 -22.03 4.89 -7.83
C GLY A 94 -21.14 3.88 -7.12
N VAL A 95 -21.66 3.10 -6.15
CA VAL A 95 -20.87 2.19 -5.30
C VAL A 95 -20.00 1.20 -6.09
N LYS A 96 -20.51 0.67 -7.20
CA LYS A 96 -19.73 -0.26 -8.03
C LYS A 96 -18.48 0.39 -8.60
N TYR A 97 -18.60 1.63 -9.08
CA TYR A 97 -17.45 2.39 -9.60
C TYR A 97 -16.44 2.69 -8.48
N ILE A 98 -16.92 3.08 -7.30
CA ILE A 98 -16.07 3.36 -6.13
C ILE A 98 -15.24 2.11 -5.78
N ILE A 99 -15.89 0.95 -5.63
CA ILE A 99 -15.21 -0.30 -5.26
C ILE A 99 -14.21 -0.72 -6.34
N GLU A 100 -14.65 -0.77 -7.60
CA GLU A 100 -13.80 -1.23 -8.72
C GLU A 100 -12.56 -0.35 -8.90
N THR A 101 -12.66 0.96 -8.61
CA THR A 101 -11.56 1.90 -8.80
C THR A 101 -10.69 2.11 -7.55
N LEU A 102 -11.25 2.03 -6.34
CA LEU A 102 -10.50 2.32 -5.11
C LEU A 102 -9.87 1.08 -4.47
N GLU A 103 -10.35 -0.13 -4.74
CA GLU A 103 -9.75 -1.37 -4.20
C GLU A 103 -8.53 -1.77 -5.04
N PRO A 104 -7.30 -1.81 -4.49
CA PRO A 104 -6.08 -2.02 -5.29
C PRO A 104 -6.04 -3.35 -6.05
N GLU A 105 -6.66 -4.39 -5.49
CA GLU A 105 -6.70 -5.75 -6.08
C GLU A 105 -7.75 -5.86 -7.20
N ALA A 106 -8.62 -4.87 -7.39
CA ALA A 106 -9.59 -4.86 -8.49
C ALA A 106 -8.90 -4.62 -9.84
N SER A 107 -9.42 -5.22 -10.91
CA SER A 107 -8.82 -5.16 -12.25
C SER A 107 -8.64 -3.73 -12.75
N ASP A 108 -9.70 -2.93 -12.66
CA ASP A 108 -9.74 -1.55 -13.14
C ASP A 108 -9.43 -0.54 -12.02
N SER A 109 -8.68 -0.96 -11.00
CA SER A 109 -8.32 -0.09 -9.89
C SER A 109 -7.43 1.06 -10.36
N PHE A 110 -7.55 2.22 -9.70
CA PHE A 110 -6.64 3.33 -9.92
C PHE A 110 -5.19 2.96 -9.62
N PHE A 111 -4.97 1.99 -8.72
CA PHE A 111 -3.65 1.41 -8.54
C PHE A 111 -3.16 0.70 -9.79
N ASN A 112 -3.96 -0.21 -10.36
CA ASN A 112 -3.62 -0.91 -11.60
C ASN A 112 -3.51 0.04 -12.79
N TRP A 113 -4.23 1.15 -12.79
CA TRP A 113 -4.08 2.26 -13.74
C TRP A 113 -2.96 3.24 -13.40
N ASN A 114 -2.01 2.83 -12.54
CA ASN A 114 -0.77 3.53 -12.23
C ASN A 114 -0.92 4.97 -11.69
N LEU A 115 -2.05 5.30 -11.05
CA LEU A 115 -2.26 6.62 -10.43
C LEU A 115 -1.40 6.83 -9.18
N PHE A 116 -0.92 5.76 -8.55
CA PHE A 116 -0.22 5.81 -7.27
C PHE A 116 1.26 5.42 -7.34
N ASP A 117 1.91 5.43 -8.51
CA ASP A 117 3.31 5.01 -8.65
C ASP A 117 4.28 5.74 -7.71
N GLY A 118 3.94 6.95 -7.26
CA GLY A 118 4.70 7.70 -6.27
C GLY A 118 4.87 7.01 -4.91
N ILE A 119 4.03 6.03 -4.56
CA ILE A 119 4.17 5.23 -3.32
C ILE A 119 5.09 4.01 -3.50
N LEU A 120 5.41 3.64 -4.75
CA LEU A 120 6.15 2.42 -5.09
C LEU A 120 7.66 2.62 -4.99
N ALA A 121 8.12 3.86 -5.16
CA ALA A 121 9.53 4.20 -5.05
C ALA A 121 9.99 4.10 -3.59
N GLN A 122 11.00 3.26 -3.36
CA GLN A 122 11.77 3.32 -2.13
C GLN A 122 12.67 4.55 -2.21
N LYS A 123 12.39 5.57 -1.39
CA LYS A 123 13.07 6.88 -1.49
C LYS A 123 14.54 6.81 -1.07
N GLU A 124 14.88 5.95 -0.11
CA GLU A 124 16.25 5.70 0.31
C GLU A 124 16.58 4.19 0.23
N TYR A 125 17.55 3.83 -0.60
CA TYR A 125 18.19 2.51 -0.60
C TYR A 125 19.52 2.62 0.15
N TYR A 126 19.84 1.63 0.98
CA TYR A 126 21.10 1.64 1.68
C TYR A 126 22.24 1.27 0.71
N SER A 127 23.41 1.91 0.85
CA SER A 127 24.62 1.39 0.22
C SER A 127 25.07 0.16 1.01
N ALA A 128 25.11 -1.02 0.37
CA ALA A 128 25.49 -2.28 1.01
C ALA A 128 26.81 -2.17 1.79
N TYR A 129 27.79 -1.47 1.22
CA TYR A 129 29.11 -1.26 1.83
C TYR A 129 29.08 -0.45 3.13
N ILE A 130 28.10 0.45 3.29
CA ILE A 130 27.96 1.29 4.50
C ILE A 130 27.05 0.59 5.52
N PHE A 131 26.14 -0.26 5.06
CA PHE A 131 25.11 -0.85 5.90
C PHE A 131 25.56 -2.13 6.62
N GLU A 132 26.57 -2.86 6.15
CA GLU A 132 27.05 -4.09 6.79
C GLU A 132 27.41 -3.89 8.27
N ASP A 133 28.18 -2.84 8.59
CA ASP A 133 28.56 -2.52 9.98
C ASP A 133 27.33 -2.17 10.82
N THR A 134 26.39 -1.42 10.24
CA THR A 134 25.13 -1.03 10.88
C THR A 134 24.24 -2.25 11.12
N ALA A 135 24.15 -3.16 10.16
CA ALA A 135 23.39 -4.41 10.26
C ALA A 135 23.95 -5.32 11.35
N SER A 136 25.28 -5.44 11.45
CA SER A 136 25.93 -6.19 12.52
C SER A 136 25.63 -5.58 13.89
N GLU A 137 25.67 -4.25 14.01
CA GLU A 137 25.35 -3.57 15.27
C GLU A 137 23.87 -3.70 15.66
N LEU A 138 22.96 -3.60 14.69
CA LEU A 138 21.53 -3.82 14.90
C LEU A 138 21.25 -5.24 15.42
N LEU A 139 21.89 -6.27 14.85
CA LEU A 139 21.72 -7.65 15.33
C LEU A 139 22.35 -7.89 16.72
N LYS A 140 23.29 -7.06 17.17
CA LYS A 140 23.83 -7.12 18.54
C LYS A 140 22.92 -6.42 19.54
N THR A 141 22.35 -5.28 19.16
CA THR A 141 21.63 -4.37 20.06
C THR A 141 20.13 -4.63 20.11
N ASP A 142 19.52 -5.09 19.01
CA ASP A 142 18.11 -5.47 18.95
C ASP A 142 17.94 -7.00 19.00
N LYS A 143 17.65 -7.49 20.21
CA LYS A 143 17.44 -8.92 20.46
C LYS A 143 16.26 -9.49 19.65
N LYS A 144 15.18 -8.73 19.46
CA LYS A 144 13.98 -9.19 18.75
C LYS A 144 14.27 -9.33 17.25
N LEU A 145 14.98 -8.36 16.68
CA LEU A 145 15.43 -8.41 15.29
C LEU A 145 16.35 -9.61 15.07
N LYS A 146 17.29 -9.85 15.98
CA LYS A 146 18.20 -11.00 15.93
C LYS A 146 17.45 -12.33 15.96
N GLU A 147 16.53 -12.52 16.90
CA GLU A 147 15.75 -13.75 17.01
C GLU A 147 14.94 -14.02 15.74
N ALA A 148 14.31 -12.99 15.17
CA ALA A 148 13.56 -13.12 13.92
C ALA A 148 14.47 -13.41 12.71
N PHE A 149 15.67 -12.82 12.66
CA PHE A 149 16.66 -13.08 11.62
C PHE A 149 17.13 -14.53 11.63
N GLU A 150 17.53 -15.04 12.80
CA GLU A 150 18.00 -16.42 12.95
C GLU A 150 16.88 -17.44 12.70
N ALA A 151 15.65 -17.14 13.11
CA ALA A 151 14.49 -17.96 12.80
C ALA A 151 14.24 -18.06 11.28
N ARG A 152 14.39 -16.95 10.54
CA ARG A 152 14.28 -16.97 9.07
C ARG A 152 15.45 -17.72 8.44
N LYS A 153 16.67 -17.48 8.90
CA LYS A 153 17.89 -18.13 8.41
C LYS A 153 17.86 -19.64 8.60
N SER A 154 17.31 -20.12 9.71
CA SER A 154 17.16 -21.56 9.96
C SER A 154 16.04 -22.23 9.17
N SER A 155 15.00 -21.48 8.76
CA SER A 155 13.85 -22.02 8.03
C SER A 155 13.92 -21.89 6.51
N ASP A 156 14.76 -21.00 5.98
CA ASP A 156 14.91 -20.76 4.54
C ASP A 156 16.38 -20.86 4.09
N LYS A 157 16.71 -22.00 3.47
CA LYS A 157 18.06 -22.26 2.94
C LYS A 157 18.49 -21.27 1.87
N LYS A 158 17.58 -20.82 0.99
CA LYS A 158 17.92 -19.86 -0.07
C LYS A 158 18.30 -18.52 0.55
N PHE A 159 17.56 -18.10 1.57
CA PHE A 159 17.88 -16.89 2.33
C PHE A 159 19.20 -17.04 3.10
N ALA A 160 19.45 -18.19 3.74
CA ALA A 160 20.68 -18.44 4.49
C ALA A 160 21.95 -18.40 3.64
N ASP A 161 21.84 -18.80 2.37
CA ASP A 161 22.95 -18.85 1.41
C ASP A 161 23.10 -17.53 0.61
N ASP A 162 22.22 -16.53 0.80
CA ASP A 162 22.25 -15.23 0.11
C ASP A 162 22.49 -14.06 1.09
N GLY A 163 23.72 -13.53 1.08
CA GLY A 163 24.13 -12.40 1.91
C GLY A 163 23.42 -11.08 1.56
N THR A 164 23.06 -10.88 0.29
CA THR A 164 22.32 -9.68 -0.14
C THR A 164 20.89 -9.74 0.38
N ALA A 165 20.24 -10.90 0.27
CA ALA A 165 18.93 -11.12 0.84
C ALA A 165 18.92 -10.95 2.36
N GLN A 166 19.96 -11.41 3.06
CA GLN A 166 20.12 -11.20 4.51
C GLN A 166 20.22 -9.72 4.88
N LEU A 167 21.09 -8.95 4.21
CA LEU A 167 21.23 -7.51 4.46
C LEU A 167 19.95 -6.75 4.15
N ASP A 168 19.27 -7.06 3.03
CA ASP A 168 18.00 -6.45 2.65
C ASP A 168 16.91 -6.74 3.69
N TRP A 169 16.87 -7.97 4.21
CA TRP A 169 15.94 -8.32 5.28
C TRP A 169 16.22 -7.56 6.57
N ILE A 170 17.48 -7.46 7.00
CA ILE A 170 17.83 -6.69 8.21
C ILE A 170 17.45 -5.23 8.02
N TYR A 171 17.75 -4.64 6.86
CA TYR A 171 17.37 -3.27 6.53
C TYR A 171 15.86 -3.07 6.63
N ARG A 172 15.06 -3.92 5.97
CA ARG A 172 13.59 -3.84 5.98
C ARG A 172 12.96 -3.99 7.35
N ASN A 173 13.63 -4.66 8.28
CA ASN A 173 13.18 -4.86 9.66
C ASN A 173 13.89 -3.92 10.65
N SER A 174 14.67 -2.94 10.15
CA SER A 174 15.36 -1.95 10.97
C SER A 174 14.57 -0.64 11.06
N PRO A 175 14.89 0.23 12.04
CA PRO A 175 14.32 1.57 12.12
C PRO A 175 14.62 2.48 10.92
N TYR A 176 15.58 2.10 10.07
CA TYR A 176 16.02 2.89 8.91
C TYR A 176 15.14 2.67 7.67
N PHE A 177 14.39 1.58 7.62
CA PHE A 177 13.47 1.36 6.52
C PHE A 177 12.25 2.27 6.69
N GLU A 178 11.88 2.96 5.62
CA GLU A 178 10.65 3.76 5.52
C GLU A 178 9.39 2.87 5.48
N GLU A 179 9.25 1.93 6.42
CA GLU A 179 8.19 0.93 6.43
C GLU A 179 6.79 1.57 6.42
N LYS A 180 6.67 2.74 7.06
CA LYS A 180 5.41 3.47 7.23
C LYS A 180 4.90 4.09 5.93
N THR A 181 5.79 4.47 5.02
CA THR A 181 5.43 5.21 3.78
C THR A 181 5.61 4.38 2.53
N PHE A 182 6.57 3.45 2.51
CA PHE A 182 6.81 2.57 1.37
C PHE A 182 5.58 1.71 1.08
N ARG A 183 5.06 1.83 -0.14
CA ARG A 183 3.88 1.11 -0.64
C ARG A 183 2.60 1.30 0.19
N GLN A 184 2.56 2.32 1.04
CA GLN A 184 1.37 2.66 1.80
C GLN A 184 0.31 3.22 0.85
N TYR A 185 -0.78 2.48 0.64
CA TYR A 185 -1.87 2.94 -0.22
C TYR A 185 -2.57 4.13 0.46
N PRO A 186 -2.78 5.24 -0.25
CA PRO A 186 -3.21 6.50 0.37
C PRO A 186 -4.73 6.66 0.43
N ILE A 187 -5.49 5.58 0.20
CA ILE A 187 -6.95 5.55 0.33
C ILE A 187 -7.31 4.63 1.49
N TYR A 188 -8.21 5.08 2.35
CA TYR A 188 -8.52 4.41 3.62
C TYR A 188 -9.99 4.00 3.66
N ARG A 189 -10.29 2.91 4.37
CA ARG A 189 -11.64 2.33 4.49
C ARG A 189 -12.14 2.47 5.93
N ILE A 190 -13.35 2.96 6.11
CA ILE A 190 -14.08 2.92 7.38
C ILE A 190 -15.13 1.83 7.23
N LEU A 191 -14.94 0.71 7.93
CA LEU A 191 -15.87 -0.43 7.92
C LEU A 191 -17.13 -0.17 8.73
#